data_AF-A0A9E5VLH0-F1
#
_entry.id   AF-A0A9E5VLH0-F1
#
_cell.length_a   1.000
_cell.length_b   1.000
_cell.length_c   1.000
_cell.angle_alpha   90.00
_cell.angle_beta   90.00
_cell.angle_gamma   90.00
#
_symmetry.space_group_name_H-M   'P 1'
#
loop_
_entity.id
_entity.type
_entity.pdbx_description
1 polymer ?
#
loop_
_entity_poly.entity_id
_entity_poly.type
_entity_poly.pdbx_seq_one_letter_code
_entity_poly.pdbx_strand_id
1 'polypeptide(L)'
;LSCHSMADVLRGWLADNGFFFEDEALVEEGRHFYPVMRVRRGESRALSLNEREFGPVLLRKKPEALRRLLDRRIHETERIYAELVRAESPRRAELLSELGETLRRYEEVRKSL
;
A
#
# COMPACT_ATOMS: atom_id res chain seq x y z
N LEU A 1 7.99 -3.14 -16.54
CA LEU A 1 6.59 -3.59 -16.33
C LEU A 1 5.87 -2.52 -15.50
N SER A 2 4.88 -1.83 -16.06
CA SER A 2 4.04 -0.86 -15.34
C SER A 2 3.01 -1.63 -14.51
N CYS A 3 3.39 -1.91 -13.26
CA CYS A 3 2.69 -2.73 -12.28
C CYS A 3 1.76 -1.84 -11.43
N HIS A 4 0.48 -1.75 -11.78
CA HIS A 4 -0.48 -0.94 -11.00
C HIS A 4 -1.14 -1.67 -9.81
N SER A 5 -0.86 -2.95 -9.55
CA SER A 5 -1.55 -3.68 -8.46
C SER A 5 -0.81 -4.87 -7.83
N MET A 6 0.44 -5.17 -8.20
CA MET A 6 1.15 -6.37 -7.72
C MET A 6 2.48 -6.03 -7.01
N ALA A 7 2.69 -4.76 -6.63
CA ALA A 7 3.92 -4.35 -5.96
C ALA A 7 4.06 -5.06 -4.60
N ASP A 8 2.95 -5.26 -3.89
CA ASP A 8 2.86 -6.05 -2.67
C ASP A 8 3.19 -7.53 -2.88
N VAL A 9 2.66 -8.14 -3.93
CA VAL A 9 2.96 -9.52 -4.31
C VAL A 9 4.43 -9.69 -4.66
N LEU A 10 4.98 -8.79 -5.48
CA LEU A 10 6.39 -8.79 -5.86
C LEU A 10 7.29 -8.58 -4.64
N ARG A 11 6.93 -7.66 -3.73
CA ARG A 11 7.70 -7.43 -2.50
C ARG A 11 7.70 -8.65 -1.60
N GLY A 12 6.54 -9.31 -1.45
CA GLY A 12 6.42 -10.57 -0.73
C GLY A 12 7.34 -11.64 -1.32
N TRP A 13 7.22 -11.88 -2.64
CA TRP A 13 8.03 -12.88 -3.33
C TRP A 13 9.53 -12.59 -3.19
N LEU A 14 9.96 -11.34 -3.37
CA LEU A 14 11.36 -10.95 -3.21
C LEU A 14 11.87 -11.22 -1.78
N ALA A 15 11.12 -10.80 -0.76
CA ALA A 15 11.49 -11.05 0.63
C ALA A 15 11.58 -12.55 0.95
N ASP A 16 10.60 -13.33 0.50
CA ASP A 16 10.53 -14.78 0.73
C ASP A 16 11.64 -15.55 -0.02
N ASN A 17 12.19 -14.97 -1.09
CA ASN A 17 13.28 -15.54 -1.89
C ASN A 17 14.67 -14.99 -1.53
N GLY A 18 14.83 -14.35 -0.37
CA GLY A 18 16.13 -13.85 0.09
C GLY A 18 16.64 -12.65 -0.70
N PHE A 19 15.74 -11.72 -1.03
CA PHE A 19 16.10 -10.39 -1.54
C PHE A 19 15.82 -9.32 -0.50
N PHE A 20 16.84 -8.50 -0.24
CA PHE A 20 16.78 -7.35 0.63
C PHE A 20 16.57 -6.06 -0.17
N PHE A 21 15.68 -5.19 0.31
CA PHE A 21 15.40 -3.87 -0.27
C PHE A 21 16.44 -2.85 0.21
N GLU A 22 17.41 -2.53 -0.65
CA GLU A 22 18.40 -1.50 -0.36
C GLU A 22 17.81 -0.11 -0.48
N ASP A 23 16.96 0.08 -1.48
CA ASP A 23 16.38 1.37 -1.77
C ASP A 23 15.01 1.26 -2.45
N GLU A 24 14.17 2.26 -2.22
CA GLU A 24 12.95 2.45 -2.97
C GLU A 24 12.72 3.94 -3.25
N ALA A 25 12.14 4.22 -4.41
CA ALA A 25 11.59 5.52 -4.77
C ALA A 25 10.14 5.34 -5.21
N LEU A 26 9.32 6.37 -4.97
CA LEU A 26 7.95 6.42 -5.45
C LEU A 26 7.84 7.60 -6.39
N VAL A 27 7.70 7.31 -7.68
CA VAL A 27 7.56 8.32 -8.73
C VAL A 27 6.09 8.57 -8.96
N GLU A 28 5.69 9.84 -8.94
CA GLU A 28 4.34 10.26 -9.29
C GLU A 28 4.36 10.89 -10.67
N GLU A 29 3.52 10.37 -11.57
CA GLU A 29 3.34 10.89 -12.92
C GLU A 29 1.84 11.06 -13.20
N GLY A 30 1.38 12.31 -13.13
CA GLY A 30 -0.04 12.64 -13.28
C GLY A 30 -0.91 11.97 -12.22
N ARG A 31 -1.65 10.93 -12.61
CA ARG A 31 -2.51 10.14 -11.71
C ARG A 31 -1.91 8.78 -11.35
N HIS A 32 -0.67 8.50 -11.71
CA HIS A 32 -0.06 7.20 -11.49
C HIS A 32 1.09 7.31 -10.50
N PHE A 33 1.21 6.31 -9.63
CA PHE A 33 2.31 6.15 -8.69
C PHE A 33 3.08 4.88 -9.03
N TYR A 34 4.37 5.03 -9.32
CA TYR A 34 5.25 3.94 -9.73
C TYR A 34 6.32 3.69 -8.66
N PRO A 35 6.29 2.54 -7.96
CA PRO A 35 7.36 2.15 -7.08
C PRO A 35 8.56 1.65 -7.89
N VAL A 36 9.73 2.20 -7.60
CA VAL A 36 11.02 1.73 -8.11
C VAL A 36 11.77 1.09 -6.95
N MET A 37 12.20 -0.16 -7.12
CA MET A 37 12.82 -0.95 -6.05
C MET A 37 14.24 -1.35 -6.46
N ARG A 38 15.21 -1.06 -5.60
CA ARG A 38 16.57 -1.58 -5.70
C ARG A 38 16.75 -2.70 -4.68
N VAL A 39 16.98 -3.90 -5.20
CA VAL A 39 17.10 -5.11 -4.39
C VAL A 39 18.42 -5.81 -4.61
N ARG A 40 18.94 -6.44 -3.55
CA ARG A 40 20.11 -7.30 -3.60
C ARG A 40 19.79 -8.66 -3.01
N ARG A 41 20.51 -9.70 -3.43
CA ARG A 41 20.47 -11.00 -2.75
C ARG A 41 21.04 -10.87 -1.33
N GLY A 42 20.42 -11.55 -0.38
CA GLY A 42 20.86 -11.59 1.02
C GLY A 42 19.75 -12.02 1.96
N GLU A 43 20.05 -12.14 3.25
CA GLU A 43 19.02 -12.43 4.25
C GLU A 43 18.01 -11.28 4.29
N SER A 44 16.76 -11.60 3.95
CA SER A 44 15.63 -10.71 4.11
C SER A 44 14.75 -11.25 5.22
N ARG A 45 14.11 -10.34 5.95
CA ARG A 45 13.08 -10.70 6.92
C ARG A 45 11.71 -10.74 6.26
N ALA A 46 10.76 -11.38 6.94
CA ALA A 46 9.35 -11.26 6.59
C ALA A 46 8.91 -9.79 6.67
N LEU A 47 8.25 -9.33 5.61
CA LEU A 47 7.64 -8.00 5.54
C LEU A 47 6.26 -8.03 6.20
N SER A 48 5.97 -7.00 7.00
CA SER A 48 4.60 -6.76 7.48
C SER A 48 3.66 -6.41 6.32
N LEU A 49 2.34 -6.46 6.55
CA LEU A 49 1.33 -6.10 5.53
C LEU A 49 1.57 -4.69 4.96
N ASN A 50 1.85 -3.72 5.83
CA ASN A 50 2.13 -2.35 5.41
C ASN A 50 3.42 -2.24 4.61
N GLU A 51 4.46 -3.01 4.97
CA GLU A 51 5.73 -3.01 4.23
C GLU A 51 5.61 -3.69 2.87
N ARG A 52 4.79 -4.75 2.76
CA ARG A 52 4.45 -5.33 1.46
C ARG A 52 3.73 -4.30 0.61
N GLU A 53 2.73 -3.64 1.16
CA GLU A 53 1.89 -2.72 0.38
C GLU A 53 2.61 -1.42 -0.02
N PHE A 54 3.23 -0.74 0.95
CA PHE A 54 3.82 0.59 0.75
C PHE A 54 5.32 0.57 0.52
N GLY A 55 6.00 -0.51 0.87
CA GLY A 55 7.45 -0.65 0.74
C GLY A 55 8.19 -0.36 2.05
N PRO A 56 9.08 -1.26 2.52
CA PRO A 56 9.80 -1.08 3.77
C PRO A 56 10.75 0.13 3.75
N VAL A 57 11.33 0.47 2.59
CA VAL A 57 12.21 1.64 2.48
C VAL A 57 11.38 2.91 2.31
N LEU A 58 10.28 2.87 1.55
CA LEU A 58 9.39 4.01 1.39
C LEU A 58 8.77 4.44 2.73
N LEU A 59 8.35 3.50 3.57
CA LEU A 59 7.82 3.79 4.92
C LEU A 59 8.87 4.41 5.85
N ARG A 60 10.16 4.11 5.65
CA ARG A 60 11.27 4.73 6.40
C ARG A 60 11.62 6.12 5.87
N LYS A 61 11.67 6.28 4.54
CA LYS A 61 12.03 7.54 3.87
C LYS A 61 10.91 8.58 3.91
N LYS A 62 9.65 8.14 3.99
CA LYS A 62 8.44 8.97 4.07
C LYS A 62 8.38 10.07 3.00
N PRO A 63 8.63 9.75 1.71
CA PRO A 63 8.61 10.76 0.66
C PRO A 63 7.22 11.38 0.53
N GLU A 64 7.16 12.62 0.06
CA GLU A 64 5.88 13.34 -0.12
C GLU A 64 4.93 12.61 -1.09
N ALA A 65 5.47 11.94 -2.12
CA ALA A 65 4.69 11.10 -3.02
C ALA A 65 3.94 9.97 -2.29
N LEU A 66 4.51 9.40 -1.22
CA LEU A 66 3.85 8.35 -0.44
C LEU A 66 2.68 8.92 0.37
N ARG A 67 2.85 10.14 0.90
CA ARG A 67 1.79 10.87 1.59
C ARG A 67 0.60 11.10 0.64
N ARG A 68 0.86 11.58 -0.58
CA ARG A 68 -0.16 11.78 -1.61
C ARG A 68 -0.82 10.48 -2.07
N LEU A 69 -0.06 9.40 -2.21
CA LEU A 69 -0.61 8.07 -2.50
C LEU A 69 -1.59 7.62 -1.42
N LEU A 70 -1.24 7.79 -0.14
CA LEU A 70 -2.11 7.40 0.98
C LEU A 70 -3.35 8.28 1.08
N ASP A 71 -3.22 9.59 0.94
CA ASP A 71 -4.38 10.50 0.92
C ASP A 71 -5.38 10.10 -0.15
N ARG A 72 -4.86 9.76 -1.34
CA ARG A 72 -5.69 9.29 -2.44
C ARG A 72 -6.38 7.97 -2.12
N ARG A 73 -5.65 6.98 -1.58
CA ARG A 73 -6.23 5.68 -1.21
C ARG A 73 -7.30 5.82 -0.14
N ILE A 74 -7.03 6.60 0.90
CA ILE A 74 -7.99 6.94 1.96
C ILE A 74 -9.26 7.52 1.33
N HIS A 75 -9.14 8.55 0.50
CA HIS A 75 -10.28 9.19 -0.14
C HIS A 75 -11.07 8.24 -1.05
N GLU A 76 -10.39 7.42 -1.84
CA GLU A 76 -11.01 6.40 -2.69
C GLU A 76 -11.76 5.36 -1.85
N THR A 77 -11.18 4.90 -0.75
CA THR A 77 -11.80 3.95 0.18
C THR A 77 -13.01 4.57 0.90
N GLU A 78 -12.92 5.81 1.37
CA GLU A 78 -14.05 6.53 1.99
C GLU A 78 -15.21 6.69 1.01
N ARG A 79 -14.92 7.00 -0.25
CA ARG A 79 -15.94 7.13 -1.30
C ARG A 79 -16.68 5.81 -1.52
N ILE A 80 -15.94 4.71 -1.63
CA ILE A 80 -16.52 3.35 -1.78
C ILE A 80 -17.32 2.98 -0.53
N TYR A 81 -16.80 3.28 0.66
CA TYR A 81 -17.51 3.03 1.92
C TYR A 81 -18.86 3.76 1.95
N ALA A 82 -18.88 5.06 1.60
CA ALA A 82 -20.11 5.85 1.58
C ALA A 82 -21.14 5.36 0.54
N GLU A 83 -20.67 4.92 -0.64
CA GLU A 83 -21.54 4.31 -1.65
C GLU A 83 -22.12 2.97 -1.15
N LEU A 84 -21.31 2.14 -0.50
CA LEU A 84 -21.73 0.84 0.03
C LEU A 84 -22.71 0.97 1.20
N VAL A 85 -22.60 2.02 2.01
CA VAL A 85 -23.60 2.37 3.05
C VAL A 85 -24.98 2.70 2.45
N ARG A 86 -25.07 3.03 1.17
CA ARG A 86 -26.36 3.31 0.50
C ARG A 86 -26.88 2.11 -0.30
N ALA A 87 -26.02 1.15 -0.62
CA ALA A 87 -26.39 -0.03 -1.38
C ALA A 87 -27.10 -1.09 -0.51
N GLU A 88 -28.01 -1.86 -1.11
CA GLU A 88 -28.61 -3.05 -0.50
C GLU A 88 -27.89 -4.29 -1.03
N SER A 89 -27.10 -4.95 -0.17
CA SER A 89 -26.39 -6.17 -0.51
C SER A 89 -26.30 -7.09 0.72
N PRO A 90 -26.47 -8.41 0.56
CA PRO A 90 -26.35 -9.37 1.66
C PRO A 90 -24.95 -9.41 2.29
N ARG A 91 -23.90 -9.00 1.54
CA ARG A 91 -22.51 -8.94 2.02
C ARG A 91 -22.09 -7.56 2.56
N ARG A 92 -23.03 -6.62 2.64
CA ARG A 92 -22.75 -5.23 3.00
C ARG A 92 -22.04 -5.09 4.35
N ALA A 93 -22.52 -5.80 5.38
CA ALA A 93 -21.98 -5.65 6.73
C ALA A 93 -20.50 -6.09 6.82
N GLU A 94 -20.20 -7.24 6.22
CA GLU A 94 -18.83 -7.78 6.13
C GLU A 94 -17.91 -6.82 5.37
N LEU A 95 -18.33 -6.39 4.18
CA LEU A 95 -17.51 -5.52 3.32
C LEU A 95 -17.31 -4.12 3.93
N LEU A 96 -18.29 -3.57 4.64
CA LEU A 96 -18.12 -2.32 5.40
C LEU A 96 -17.11 -2.48 6.55
N SER A 97 -17.09 -3.64 7.22
CA SER A 97 -16.11 -3.93 8.26
C SER A 97 -14.69 -3.97 7.69
N GLU A 98 -14.48 -4.72 6.60
CA GLU A 98 -13.18 -4.85 5.92
C GLU A 98 -12.65 -3.49 5.41
N LEU A 99 -13.53 -2.70 4.78
CA LEU A 99 -13.18 -1.35 4.32
C LEU A 99 -12.84 -0.42 5.50
N GLY A 100 -13.58 -0.52 6.61
CA GLY A 100 -13.31 0.26 7.82
C GLY A 100 -12.00 -0.12 8.51
N GLU A 101 -11.61 -1.40 8.48
CA GLU A 101 -10.28 -1.84 8.95
C GLU A 101 -9.16 -1.36 8.03
N THR A 102 -9.37 -1.45 6.71
CA THR A 102 -8.41 -0.94 5.71
C THR A 102 -8.19 0.56 5.86
N LEU A 103 -9.26 1.33 6.03
CA LEU A 103 -9.21 2.77 6.22
C LEU A 103 -8.41 3.14 7.49
N ARG A 104 -8.72 2.50 8.62
CA ARG A 104 -7.97 2.69 9.87
C ARG A 104 -6.48 2.42 9.69
N ARG A 105 -6.13 1.31 9.03
CA ARG A 105 -4.74 0.96 8.74
C ARG A 105 -4.04 2.02 7.88
N TYR A 106 -4.71 2.54 6.86
CA TYR A 106 -4.15 3.61 6.02
C TYR A 106 -3.96 4.91 6.80
N GLU A 107 -4.93 5.29 7.63
CA GLU A 107 -4.81 6.48 8.50
C GLU A 107 -3.67 6.37 9.50
N GLU A 108 -3.48 5.20 10.12
CA GLU A 108 -2.37 4.94 11.04
C GLU A 108 -1.02 5.11 10.34
N VAL A 109 -0.86 4.51 9.16
CA VAL A 109 0.34 4.70 8.35
C VAL A 109 0.50 6.18 8.01
N ARG A 110 -0.56 6.84 7.55
CA ARG A 110 -0.54 8.26 7.17
C ARG A 110 -0.13 9.19 8.31
N LYS A 111 -0.61 8.94 9.53
CA LYS A 111 -0.24 9.66 10.76
C LYS A 111 1.22 9.43 11.14
N SER A 112 1.77 8.27 10.78
CA SER A 112 3.17 7.92 11.05
C SER A 112 4.16 8.53 10.05
N LEU A 113 3.71 8.98 8.87
CA LEU A 113 4.55 9.58 7.83
C LEU A 113 4.86 11.06 8.10
#